data_AF-A0ABD0KHW2-F1
#
_entry.id   AF-A0ABD0KHW2-F1
#
_cell.length_a   1.000
_cell.length_b   1.000
_cell.length_c   1.000
_cell.angle_alpha   90.00
_cell.angle_beta   90.00
_cell.angle_gamma   90.00
#
_symmetry.space_group_name_H-M   'P 1'
#
loop_
_entity.id
_entity.type
_entity.pdbx_description
1 polymer ?
#
loop_
_entity_poly.entity_id
_entity_poly.type
_entity_poly.pdbx_seq_one_letter_code
_entity_poly.pdbx_strand_id
1 'polypeptide(L)'
;MMVGQRTQRTREFRGPAPNSVAIKARPPNKRPPEYLILERRRQEDIMKRNEEQIMYHQLCDLKNEWERWTDRKILVGNVKREVDKRVRATAFDAEDRREKLRELLRKEDEQYMAEMEAAEETVLERQAKMRDRARFLKEKREAERLQFVQEKYDQKFRSECEELRATMSKREQDLVCAERLVQLKQKEEQAREKKAFEDMYAELWEKDRQEKMAREEREAKAAHERNRETLGVLQKQMAALEAQKEEAKQLQEEELQLMREQIALRKMEEAAAAEEKRRRQQEMRDMLDHTLKMKMQKKARDEQEQLAFDLKMLEQLLEESRNEAQEKIQRKMELKEEDRRYREYLRQLLEEEKVKERELEKLIAQEVEEAWQRKAEQWRREREMRKKLLEEVMASRSRQIQQRLAANERARAENEQERQQLLKTIEENRRYEAERAAKRFATNLQHQNDLQQQIDYNAQVREEQRRNDEYEHLMGMQAEKEYQEKLKNALDNPVFDRLHPMRRALQSQQ
;
A
#
# COMPACT_ATOMS: atom_id res chain seq x y z
N MET A 1 122.04 -102.00 -72.75
CA MET A 1 123.04 -101.65 -73.79
C MET A 1 124.09 -102.76 -73.84
N MET A 2 124.63 -103.05 -75.04
CA MET A 2 125.60 -104.12 -75.39
C MET A 2 125.01 -105.55 -75.31
N VAL A 3 124.46 -106.17 -76.37
CA VAL A 3 124.98 -106.57 -77.69
C VAL A 3 126.20 -107.50 -77.60
N GLY A 4 125.96 -108.80 -77.39
CA GLY A 4 126.99 -109.86 -77.33
C GLY A 4 126.83 -110.91 -78.43
N GLN A 5 127.40 -110.58 -79.60
CA GLN A 5 127.87 -111.38 -80.73
C GLN A 5 127.59 -112.91 -80.68
N ARG A 6 126.75 -113.43 -81.59
CA ARG A 6 126.38 -114.86 -81.70
C ARG A 6 127.27 -115.60 -82.73
N THR A 7 128.22 -116.43 -82.30
CA THR A 7 128.97 -117.34 -83.19
C THR A 7 128.13 -118.56 -83.61
N GLN A 8 128.08 -118.86 -84.91
CA GLN A 8 127.55 -120.13 -85.42
C GLN A 8 128.47 -121.28 -84.99
N ARG A 9 127.87 -122.32 -84.42
CA ARG A 9 128.52 -123.59 -84.08
C ARG A 9 127.90 -124.70 -84.91
N THR A 10 127.86 -124.50 -86.22
CA THR A 10 127.83 -125.65 -87.13
C THR A 10 129.21 -126.29 -87.11
N ARG A 11 129.21 -127.58 -87.34
CA ARG A 11 130.31 -128.48 -86.94
C ARG A 11 131.21 -128.80 -88.11
N GLU A 12 131.06 -128.06 -89.19
CA GLU A 12 131.43 -128.47 -90.54
C GLU A 12 132.84 -127.97 -90.90
N PHE A 13 133.63 -128.80 -91.58
CA PHE A 13 135.04 -128.58 -91.93
C PHE A 13 135.27 -129.09 -93.36
N ARG A 14 135.60 -128.23 -94.33
CA ARG A 14 135.81 -128.65 -95.73
C ARG A 14 137.31 -128.83 -96.01
N GLY A 15 137.75 -130.03 -96.43
CA GLY A 15 139.12 -130.35 -96.89
C GLY A 15 139.30 -130.17 -98.40
N PRO A 16 140.51 -130.33 -98.94
CA PRO A 16 140.95 -129.68 -100.18
C PRO A 16 140.32 -130.19 -101.50
N ALA A 17 139.91 -131.45 -101.62
CA ALA A 17 139.21 -131.94 -102.82
C ALA A 17 137.75 -131.44 -102.86
N PRO A 18 137.16 -131.18 -104.05
CA PRO A 18 135.76 -130.83 -104.15
C PRO A 18 134.93 -131.96 -103.54
N ASN A 19 134.11 -131.62 -102.56
CA ASN A 19 133.28 -132.51 -101.75
C ASN A 19 133.96 -133.20 -100.56
N SER A 20 135.22 -132.93 -100.26
CA SER A 20 135.80 -133.37 -99.00
C SER A 20 135.28 -132.45 -97.87
N VAL A 21 134.34 -132.92 -97.06
CA VAL A 21 133.81 -132.24 -95.87
C VAL A 21 133.79 -133.23 -94.69
N ALA A 22 134.15 -132.79 -93.49
CA ALA A 22 134.14 -133.52 -92.22
C ALA A 22 133.44 -132.68 -91.14
N ILE A 23 132.74 -133.33 -90.20
CA ILE A 23 131.91 -132.65 -89.20
C ILE A 23 132.34 -133.10 -87.78
N LYS A 24 132.61 -132.17 -86.84
CA LYS A 24 133.13 -132.44 -85.46
C LYS A 24 132.13 -133.28 -84.63
N ALA A 25 132.58 -134.08 -83.65
CA ALA A 25 131.86 -134.87 -82.58
C ALA A 25 131.27 -134.06 -81.40
N ARG A 26 129.98 -134.19 -81.05
CA ARG A 26 129.32 -133.32 -80.04
C ARG A 26 129.78 -133.79 -78.65
N PRO A 27 130.18 -132.92 -77.70
CA PRO A 27 130.56 -133.38 -76.35
C PRO A 27 129.32 -133.79 -75.51
N PRO A 28 129.39 -134.80 -74.62
CA PRO A 28 128.28 -135.23 -73.79
C PRO A 28 128.05 -134.27 -72.62
N ASN A 29 126.79 -134.03 -72.31
CA ASN A 29 126.37 -133.02 -71.34
C ASN A 29 126.71 -133.48 -69.89
N LYS A 30 127.40 -132.61 -69.08
CA LYS A 30 128.00 -132.90 -67.73
C LYS A 30 127.08 -132.63 -66.54
N ARG A 31 126.15 -131.69 -66.69
CA ARG A 31 125.25 -131.35 -65.59
C ARG A 31 124.07 -132.28 -65.61
N PRO A 32 123.67 -132.71 -64.42
CA PRO A 32 122.52 -133.57 -64.26
C PRO A 32 121.29 -132.92 -64.89
N PRO A 33 120.29 -133.75 -65.20
CA PRO A 33 118.94 -133.28 -65.48
C PRO A 33 118.40 -132.33 -64.39
N GLU A 34 118.94 -132.39 -63.17
CA GLU A 34 118.39 -131.74 -61.99
C GLU A 34 118.78 -130.26 -61.74
N TYR A 35 119.61 -129.61 -62.57
CA TYR A 35 120.11 -128.25 -62.25
C TYR A 35 119.03 -127.17 -62.09
N LEU A 36 118.04 -127.12 -63.00
CA LEU A 36 116.97 -126.12 -62.97
C LEU A 36 116.06 -126.27 -61.75
N ILE A 37 115.93 -127.49 -61.24
CA ILE A 37 115.14 -127.80 -60.05
C ILE A 37 115.79 -127.19 -58.82
N LEU A 38 117.12 -127.28 -58.69
CA LEU A 38 117.86 -126.73 -57.55
C LEU A 38 117.81 -125.20 -57.50
N GLU A 39 117.87 -124.53 -58.65
CA GLU A 39 117.87 -123.07 -58.68
C GLU A 39 116.50 -122.48 -58.32
N ARG A 40 115.42 -123.13 -58.75
CA ARG A 40 114.04 -122.76 -58.37
C ARG A 40 113.83 -122.93 -56.85
N ARG A 41 114.33 -124.02 -56.26
CA ARG A 41 114.34 -124.22 -54.79
C ARG A 41 115.06 -123.09 -54.06
N ARG A 42 116.21 -122.66 -54.56
CA ARG A 42 116.96 -121.54 -53.94
C ARG A 42 116.16 -120.23 -53.94
N GLN A 43 115.41 -119.95 -55.00
CA GLN A 43 114.55 -118.76 -55.06
C GLN A 43 113.36 -118.88 -54.09
N GLU A 44 112.72 -120.05 -54.04
CA GLU A 44 111.67 -120.35 -53.05
C GLU A 44 112.17 -120.17 -51.62
N ASP A 45 113.40 -120.62 -51.31
CA ASP A 45 113.99 -120.47 -49.97
C ASP A 45 114.21 -119.00 -49.59
N ILE A 46 114.58 -118.13 -50.55
CA ILE A 46 114.75 -116.69 -50.29
C ILE A 46 113.39 -116.03 -50.06
N MET A 47 112.38 -116.36 -50.88
CA MET A 47 111.03 -115.82 -50.70
C MET A 47 110.46 -116.22 -49.34
N LYS A 48 110.61 -117.49 -48.94
CA LYS A 48 110.22 -117.97 -47.61
C LYS A 48 110.89 -117.18 -46.49
N ARG A 49 112.20 -116.93 -46.58
CA ARG A 49 112.93 -116.13 -45.58
C ARG A 49 112.41 -114.69 -45.48
N ASN A 50 112.06 -114.08 -46.61
CA ASN A 50 111.50 -112.72 -46.61
C ASN A 50 110.09 -112.70 -46.04
N GLU A 51 109.25 -113.68 -46.37
CA GLU A 51 107.94 -113.86 -45.74
C GLU A 51 108.07 -114.04 -44.23
N GLU A 52 109.01 -114.86 -43.76
CA GLU A 52 109.31 -115.03 -42.33
C GLU A 52 109.70 -113.70 -41.66
N GLN A 53 110.51 -112.86 -42.31
CA GLN A 53 110.89 -111.55 -41.77
C GLN A 53 109.73 -110.55 -41.74
N ILE A 54 108.90 -110.49 -42.78
CA ILE A 54 107.72 -109.61 -42.80
C ILE A 54 106.75 -110.01 -41.69
N MET A 55 106.51 -111.32 -41.53
CA MET A 55 105.66 -111.85 -40.46
C MET A 55 106.24 -111.51 -39.08
N TYR A 56 107.57 -111.60 -38.92
CA TYR A 56 108.23 -111.19 -37.67
C TYR A 56 108.03 -109.71 -37.36
N HIS A 57 108.21 -108.82 -38.34
CA HIS A 57 108.01 -107.38 -38.14
C HIS A 57 106.55 -107.02 -37.80
N GLN A 58 105.57 -107.61 -38.50
CA GLN A 58 104.15 -107.41 -38.19
C GLN A 58 103.81 -107.84 -36.75
N LEU A 59 104.41 -108.95 -36.30
CA LEU A 59 104.23 -109.46 -34.95
C LEU A 59 104.84 -108.50 -33.90
N CYS A 60 105.99 -107.89 -34.21
CA CYS A 60 106.58 -106.85 -33.37
C CYS A 60 105.71 -105.58 -33.29
N ASP A 61 105.13 -105.11 -34.41
CA ASP A 61 104.27 -103.93 -34.40
C ASP A 61 102.98 -104.17 -33.60
N LEU A 62 102.35 -105.33 -33.78
CA LEU A 62 101.18 -105.73 -33.00
C LEU A 62 101.50 -105.75 -31.49
N LYS A 63 102.69 -106.25 -31.12
CA LYS A 63 103.15 -106.24 -29.74
C LYS A 63 103.29 -104.81 -29.20
N ASN A 64 103.89 -103.91 -29.96
CA ASN A 64 104.06 -102.51 -29.54
C ASN A 64 102.72 -101.76 -29.41
N GLU A 65 101.76 -102.00 -30.31
CA GLU A 65 100.41 -101.44 -30.20
C GLU A 65 99.67 -101.96 -28.98
N TRP A 66 99.80 -103.27 -28.71
CA TRP A 66 99.25 -103.89 -27.52
C TRP A 66 99.84 -103.27 -26.25
N GLU A 67 101.17 -103.09 -26.16
CA GLU A 67 101.83 -102.45 -25.02
C GLU A 67 101.32 -101.01 -24.78
N ARG A 68 101.21 -100.20 -25.84
CA ARG A 68 100.65 -98.83 -25.74
C ARG A 68 99.20 -98.82 -25.29
N TRP A 69 98.38 -99.75 -25.79
CA TRP A 69 96.98 -99.87 -25.38
C TRP A 69 96.86 -100.30 -23.93
N THR A 70 97.68 -101.26 -23.49
CA THR A 70 97.70 -101.71 -22.09
C THR A 70 98.17 -100.60 -21.16
N ASP A 71 99.21 -99.85 -21.50
CA ASP A 71 99.68 -98.73 -20.68
C ASP A 71 98.62 -97.64 -20.52
N ARG A 72 97.93 -97.30 -21.61
CA ARG A 72 96.80 -96.35 -21.54
C ARG A 72 95.67 -96.89 -20.68
N LYS A 73 95.35 -98.19 -20.76
CA LYS A 73 94.34 -98.83 -19.91
C LYS A 73 94.75 -98.83 -18.43
N ILE A 74 96.01 -99.08 -18.12
CA ILE A 74 96.55 -99.05 -16.77
C ILE A 74 96.44 -97.62 -16.20
N LEU A 75 96.82 -96.60 -16.97
CA LEU A 75 96.75 -95.21 -16.53
C LEU A 75 95.31 -94.78 -16.24
N VAL A 76 94.36 -95.08 -17.14
CA VAL A 76 92.93 -94.81 -16.91
C VAL A 76 92.41 -95.59 -15.70
N GLY A 77 92.83 -96.85 -15.52
CA GLY A 77 92.49 -97.67 -14.37
C GLY A 77 92.96 -97.04 -13.05
N ASN A 78 94.18 -96.52 -13.01
CA ASN A 78 94.74 -95.85 -11.84
C ASN A 78 94.01 -94.54 -11.52
N VAL A 79 93.72 -93.71 -12.53
CA VAL A 79 92.94 -92.47 -12.33
C VAL A 79 91.55 -92.78 -11.78
N LYS A 80 90.86 -93.80 -12.33
CA LYS A 80 89.54 -94.22 -11.82
C LYS A 80 89.60 -94.64 -10.35
N ARG A 81 90.60 -95.44 -9.95
CA ARG A 81 90.77 -95.86 -8.56
C ARG A 81 90.97 -94.67 -7.62
N GLU A 82 91.75 -93.67 -8.02
CA GLU A 82 91.96 -92.46 -7.19
C GLU A 82 90.70 -91.59 -7.09
N VAL A 83 89.93 -91.46 -8.17
CA VAL A 83 88.63 -90.78 -8.12
C VAL A 83 87.66 -91.53 -7.20
N ASP A 84 87.55 -92.85 -7.35
CA ASP A 84 86.66 -93.68 -6.53
C ASP A 84 87.03 -93.60 -5.04
N LYS A 85 88.32 -93.56 -4.70
CA LYS A 85 88.78 -93.33 -3.32
C LYS A 85 88.30 -91.99 -2.78
N ARG A 86 88.42 -90.90 -3.55
CA ARG A 86 87.95 -89.56 -3.14
C ARG A 86 86.44 -89.51 -3.00
N VAL A 87 85.70 -90.10 -3.93
CA VAL A 87 84.23 -90.17 -3.87
C VAL A 87 83.78 -90.91 -2.61
N ARG A 88 84.42 -92.04 -2.29
CA ARG A 88 84.15 -92.78 -1.04
C ARG A 88 84.45 -91.93 0.20
N ALA A 89 85.59 -91.25 0.24
CA ALA A 89 85.93 -90.35 1.36
C ALA A 89 84.85 -89.26 1.55
N THR A 90 84.44 -88.59 0.45
CA THR A 90 83.37 -87.59 0.54
C THR A 90 82.01 -88.16 0.94
N ALA A 91 81.73 -89.42 0.60
CA ALA A 91 80.51 -90.10 1.03
C ALA A 91 80.53 -90.41 2.53
N PHE A 92 81.67 -90.83 3.09
CA PHE A 92 81.84 -90.98 4.54
C PHE A 92 81.67 -89.63 5.26
N ASP A 93 82.32 -88.57 4.79
CA ASP A 93 82.17 -87.22 5.38
C ASP A 93 80.73 -86.69 5.32
N ALA A 94 79.95 -87.13 4.33
CA ALA A 94 78.53 -86.77 4.21
C ALA A 94 77.66 -87.59 5.17
N GLU A 95 77.94 -88.88 5.36
CA GLU A 95 77.24 -89.73 6.33
C GLU A 95 77.53 -89.29 7.78
N ASP A 96 78.78 -88.95 8.11
CA ASP A 96 79.13 -88.42 9.44
C ASP A 96 78.35 -87.14 9.76
N ARG A 97 78.16 -86.26 8.77
CA ARG A 97 77.33 -85.05 8.94
C ARG A 97 75.84 -85.38 9.09
N ARG A 98 75.34 -86.37 8.36
CA ARG A 98 73.94 -86.84 8.50
C ARG A 98 73.69 -87.49 9.85
N GLU A 99 74.66 -88.21 10.40
CA GLU A 99 74.56 -88.81 11.73
C GLU A 99 74.54 -87.74 12.82
N LYS A 100 75.45 -86.76 12.76
CA LYS A 100 75.42 -85.60 13.67
C LYS A 100 74.11 -84.82 13.61
N LEU A 101 73.53 -84.63 12.43
CA LEU A 101 72.23 -83.98 12.29
C LEU A 101 71.10 -84.81 12.90
N ARG A 102 71.11 -86.13 12.72
CA ARG A 102 70.13 -87.04 13.34
C ARG A 102 70.20 -86.97 14.86
N GLU A 103 71.39 -86.90 15.44
CA GLU A 103 71.54 -86.75 16.89
C GLU A 103 71.02 -85.41 17.41
N LEU A 104 71.26 -84.31 16.69
CA LEU A 104 70.74 -82.99 17.07
C LEU A 104 69.21 -82.97 17.05
N LEU A 105 68.61 -83.46 15.96
CA LEU A 105 67.15 -83.51 15.83
C LEU A 105 66.52 -84.40 16.92
N ARG A 106 67.14 -85.53 17.26
CA ARG A 106 66.67 -86.37 18.37
C ARG A 106 66.69 -85.63 19.72
N LYS A 107 67.75 -84.87 20.00
CA LYS A 107 67.84 -84.08 21.24
C LYS A 107 66.79 -82.97 21.28
N GLU A 108 66.54 -82.31 20.15
CA GLU A 108 65.47 -81.31 20.04
C GLU A 108 64.09 -81.94 20.27
N ASP A 109 63.82 -83.09 19.64
CA ASP A 109 62.57 -83.83 19.85
C ASP A 109 62.40 -84.24 21.33
N GLU A 110 63.44 -84.77 21.97
CA GLU A 110 63.43 -85.12 23.39
C GLU A 110 63.18 -83.89 24.29
N GLN A 111 63.77 -82.73 23.96
CA GLN A 111 63.55 -81.49 24.69
C GLN A 111 62.10 -81.01 24.54
N TYR A 112 61.54 -81.00 23.34
CA TYR A 112 60.16 -80.60 23.12
C TYR A 112 59.17 -81.52 23.84
N MET A 113 59.42 -82.83 23.85
CA MET A 113 58.59 -83.77 24.61
C MET A 113 58.65 -83.48 26.11
N ALA A 114 59.83 -83.20 26.67
CA ALA A 114 59.98 -82.83 28.07
C ALA A 114 59.31 -81.48 28.41
N GLU A 115 59.40 -80.49 27.53
CA GLU A 115 58.73 -79.19 27.71
C GLU A 115 57.20 -79.33 27.67
N MET A 116 56.67 -80.15 26.77
CA MET A 116 55.23 -80.44 26.69
C MET A 116 54.73 -81.15 27.96
N GLU A 117 55.45 -82.16 28.44
CA GLU A 117 55.12 -82.86 29.69
C GLU A 117 55.20 -81.94 30.91
N ALA A 118 56.15 -81.00 30.95
CA ALA A 118 56.27 -80.02 32.03
C ALA A 118 55.22 -78.89 31.95
N ALA A 119 54.74 -78.54 30.76
CA ALA A 119 53.70 -77.54 30.55
C ALA A 119 52.30 -78.07 30.86
N GLU A 120 52.10 -79.39 30.86
CA GLU A 120 50.84 -80.00 31.25
C GLU A 120 50.61 -79.87 32.76
N GLU A 121 49.66 -79.00 33.13
CA GLU A 121 49.28 -78.83 34.53
C GLU A 121 48.87 -80.17 35.15
N THR A 122 49.53 -80.53 36.24
CA THR A 122 49.20 -81.77 36.94
C THR A 122 47.78 -81.70 37.51
N VAL A 123 47.16 -82.86 37.69
CA VAL A 123 45.80 -82.94 38.27
C VAL A 123 45.75 -82.30 39.66
N LEU A 124 46.85 -82.37 40.42
CA LEU A 124 46.96 -81.75 41.75
C LEU A 124 47.00 -80.23 41.70
N GLU A 125 47.73 -79.63 40.74
CA GLU A 125 47.77 -78.18 40.54
C GLU A 125 46.41 -77.65 40.09
N ARG A 126 45.74 -78.35 39.18
CA ARG A 126 44.36 -78.01 38.77
C ARG A 126 43.40 -78.07 39.96
N GLN A 127 43.50 -79.10 40.79
CA GLN A 127 42.70 -79.20 42.02
C GLN A 127 43.04 -78.09 43.03
N ALA A 128 44.30 -77.70 43.19
CA ALA A 128 44.71 -76.60 44.05
C ALA A 128 44.14 -75.26 43.57
N LYS A 129 44.25 -74.94 42.27
CA LYS A 129 43.63 -73.76 41.65
C LYS A 129 42.11 -73.74 41.85
N MET A 130 41.43 -74.88 41.70
CA MET A 130 39.99 -74.97 41.98
C MET A 130 39.67 -74.72 43.46
N ARG A 131 40.45 -75.26 44.39
CA ARG A 131 40.27 -75.03 45.84
C ARG A 131 40.49 -73.57 46.21
N ASP A 132 41.50 -72.92 45.66
CA ASP A 132 41.80 -71.52 45.94
C ASP A 132 40.75 -70.60 45.32
N ARG A 133 40.29 -70.89 44.10
CA ARG A 133 39.14 -70.19 43.50
C ARG A 133 37.87 -70.36 44.33
N ALA A 134 37.61 -71.56 44.84
CA ALA A 134 36.47 -71.82 45.72
C ALA A 134 36.59 -71.06 47.05
N ARG A 135 37.79 -71.02 47.65
CA ARG A 135 38.07 -70.22 48.85
C ARG A 135 37.84 -68.73 48.61
N PHE A 136 38.41 -68.17 47.54
CA PHE A 136 38.22 -66.77 47.16
C PHE A 136 36.74 -66.42 46.94
N LEU A 137 35.99 -67.26 46.22
CA LEU A 137 34.55 -67.02 46.01
C LEU A 137 33.76 -67.08 47.31
N LYS A 138 34.13 -67.97 48.24
CA LYS A 138 33.52 -68.07 49.57
C LYS A 138 33.82 -66.80 50.39
N GLU A 139 35.07 -66.35 50.42
CA GLU A 139 35.49 -65.14 51.12
C GLU A 139 34.82 -63.88 50.55
N LYS A 140 34.71 -63.76 49.22
CA LYS A 140 34.01 -62.65 48.58
C LYS A 140 32.54 -62.61 48.96
N ARG A 141 31.83 -63.75 48.89
CA ARG A 141 30.42 -63.84 49.32
C ARG A 141 30.24 -63.50 50.79
N GLU A 142 31.18 -63.94 51.64
CA GLU A 142 31.17 -63.62 53.07
C GLU A 142 31.35 -62.12 53.31
N ALA A 143 32.30 -61.49 52.62
CA ALA A 143 32.54 -60.06 52.70
C ALA A 143 31.32 -59.24 52.25
N GLU A 144 30.71 -59.60 51.11
CA GLU A 144 29.48 -58.98 50.62
C GLU A 144 28.33 -59.15 51.64
N ARG A 145 28.19 -60.33 52.25
CA ARG A 145 27.19 -60.55 53.30
C ARG A 145 27.44 -59.67 54.51
N LEU A 146 28.68 -59.55 54.97
CA LEU A 146 29.05 -58.73 56.12
C LEU A 146 28.81 -57.24 55.85
N GLN A 147 29.13 -56.75 54.66
CA GLN A 147 28.84 -55.36 54.25
C GLN A 147 27.35 -55.08 54.26
N PHE A 148 26.55 -55.96 53.63
CA PHE A 148 25.09 -55.81 53.65
C PHE A 148 24.52 -55.81 55.07
N VAL A 149 25.03 -56.68 55.94
CA VAL A 149 24.64 -56.73 57.34
C VAL A 149 25.00 -55.42 58.07
N GLN A 150 26.19 -54.87 57.84
CA GLN A 150 26.60 -53.57 58.40
C GLN A 150 25.69 -52.44 57.92
N GLU A 151 25.38 -52.35 56.62
CA GLU A 151 24.44 -51.35 56.09
C GLU A 151 23.06 -51.46 56.74
N LYS A 152 22.60 -52.68 57.02
CA LYS A 152 21.32 -52.90 57.72
C LYS A 152 21.38 -52.51 59.18
N TYR A 153 22.51 -52.74 59.85
CA TYR A 153 22.73 -52.21 61.20
C TYR A 153 22.75 -50.68 61.21
N ASP A 154 23.38 -50.03 60.24
CA ASP A 154 23.41 -48.58 60.13
C ASP A 154 22.01 -48.00 59.82
N GLN A 155 21.24 -48.65 58.94
CA GLN A 155 19.85 -48.28 58.67
C GLN A 155 19.01 -48.38 59.94
N LYS A 156 19.15 -49.49 60.68
CA LYS A 156 18.45 -49.69 61.94
C LYS A 156 18.84 -48.63 62.97
N PHE A 157 20.13 -48.36 63.11
CA PHE A 157 20.65 -47.30 63.99
C PHE A 157 20.06 -45.94 63.62
N ARG A 158 20.05 -45.58 62.33
CA ARG A 158 19.46 -44.31 61.87
C ARG A 158 17.96 -44.21 62.16
N SER A 159 17.21 -45.30 62.02
CA SER A 159 15.77 -45.31 62.28
C SER A 159 15.43 -45.30 63.77
N GLU A 160 16.19 -46.02 64.59
CA GLU A 160 15.90 -46.26 66.01
C GLU A 160 16.59 -45.27 66.95
N CYS A 161 17.67 -44.60 66.53
CA CYS A 161 18.37 -43.61 67.34
C CYS A 161 17.54 -42.33 67.48
N GLU A 162 16.99 -42.12 68.68
CA GLU A 162 16.17 -40.94 69.00
C GLU A 162 16.97 -39.63 68.95
N GLU A 163 18.23 -39.64 69.38
CA GLU A 163 19.12 -38.47 69.34
C GLU A 163 19.35 -37.99 67.90
N LEU A 164 19.56 -38.93 66.97
CA LEU A 164 19.69 -38.60 65.56
C LEU A 164 18.37 -38.04 65.00
N ARG A 165 17.22 -38.61 65.37
CA ARG A 165 15.92 -38.10 64.94
C ARG A 165 15.69 -36.66 65.42
N ALA A 166 16.02 -36.37 66.67
CA ALA A 166 15.87 -35.03 67.24
C ALA A 166 16.81 -34.01 66.57
N THR A 167 18.06 -34.37 66.28
CA THR A 167 19.02 -33.49 65.60
C THR A 167 18.65 -33.24 64.14
N MET A 168 18.19 -34.27 63.42
CA MET A 168 17.70 -34.12 62.04
C MET A 168 16.46 -33.23 61.97
N SER A 169 15.51 -33.40 62.90
CA SER A 169 14.33 -32.54 62.97
C SER A 169 14.69 -31.08 63.26
N LYS A 170 15.65 -30.80 64.15
CA LYS A 170 16.16 -29.43 64.36
C LYS A 170 16.79 -28.84 63.10
N ARG A 171 17.62 -29.63 62.40
CA ARG A 171 18.24 -29.19 61.14
C ARG A 171 17.19 -28.89 60.06
N GLU A 172 16.16 -29.71 59.95
CA GLU A 172 15.03 -29.46 59.06
C GLU A 172 14.28 -28.18 59.44
N GLN A 173 14.05 -27.94 60.73
CA GLN A 173 13.46 -26.69 61.21
C GLN A 173 14.32 -25.47 60.85
N ASP A 174 15.64 -25.53 61.01
CA ASP A 174 16.55 -24.45 60.64
C ASP A 174 16.50 -24.15 59.13
N LEU A 175 16.42 -25.20 58.30
CA LEU A 175 16.25 -25.05 56.84
C LEU A 175 14.93 -24.37 56.50
N VAL A 176 13.81 -24.82 57.09
CA VAL A 176 12.49 -24.20 56.89
C VAL A 176 12.49 -22.74 57.34
N CYS A 177 13.14 -22.42 58.47
CA CYS A 177 13.29 -21.06 58.93
C CYS A 177 14.10 -20.19 57.95
N ALA A 178 15.20 -20.72 57.39
CA ALA A 178 16.00 -20.02 56.40
C ALA A 178 15.20 -19.77 55.10
N GLU A 179 14.49 -20.77 54.60
CA GLU A 179 13.63 -20.64 53.41
C GLU A 179 12.50 -19.63 53.63
N ARG A 180 11.89 -19.63 54.82
CA ARG A 180 10.86 -18.65 55.17
C ARG A 180 11.39 -17.22 55.17
N LEU A 181 12.63 -16.98 55.61
CA LEU A 181 13.26 -15.66 55.53
C LEU A 181 13.46 -15.21 54.08
N VAL A 182 13.85 -16.12 53.19
CA VAL A 182 13.95 -15.83 51.75
C VAL A 182 12.58 -15.49 51.17
N GLN A 183 11.55 -16.26 51.51
CA GLN A 183 10.17 -16.00 51.07
C GLN A 183 9.66 -14.62 51.52
N LEU A 184 9.95 -14.22 52.77
CA LEU A 184 9.57 -12.90 53.27
C LEU A 184 10.26 -11.77 52.49
N LYS A 185 11.56 -11.91 52.20
CA LYS A 185 12.30 -10.93 51.37
C LYS A 185 11.69 -10.79 49.97
N GLN A 186 11.40 -11.92 49.31
CA GLN A 186 10.73 -11.90 48.01
C GLN A 186 9.36 -11.22 48.06
N LYS A 187 8.59 -11.46 49.11
CA LYS A 187 7.28 -10.82 49.29
C LYS A 187 7.41 -9.30 49.51
N GLU A 188 8.43 -8.86 50.25
CA GLU A 188 8.73 -7.43 50.42
C GLU A 188 9.14 -6.76 49.10
N GLU A 189 9.98 -7.41 48.29
CA GLU A 189 10.36 -6.92 46.96
C GLU A 189 9.13 -6.79 46.05
N GLN A 190 8.29 -7.82 45.97
CA GLN A 190 7.03 -7.78 45.22
C GLN A 190 6.09 -6.67 45.71
N ALA A 191 6.03 -6.41 47.03
CA ALA A 191 5.22 -5.32 47.56
C ALA A 191 5.76 -3.94 47.17
N ARG A 192 7.09 -3.77 47.12
CA ARG A 192 7.73 -2.53 46.64
C ARG A 192 7.47 -2.31 45.16
N GLU A 193 7.58 -3.35 44.34
CA GLU A 193 7.27 -3.28 42.92
C GLU A 193 5.80 -2.90 42.68
N LYS A 194 4.86 -3.57 43.37
CA LYS A 194 3.44 -3.24 43.29
C LYS A 194 3.15 -1.80 43.67
N LYS A 195 3.76 -1.32 44.76
CA LYS A 195 3.61 0.07 45.19
C LYS A 195 4.16 1.05 44.14
N ALA A 196 5.33 0.76 43.56
CA ALA A 196 5.88 1.59 42.50
C ALA A 196 4.99 1.62 41.24
N PHE A 197 4.36 0.50 40.89
CA PHE A 197 3.35 0.46 39.83
C PHE A 197 2.11 1.28 40.19
N GLU A 198 1.57 1.13 41.40
CA GLU A 198 0.42 1.89 41.89
C GLU A 198 0.69 3.40 41.87
N ASP A 199 1.87 3.82 42.34
CA ASP A 199 2.31 5.22 42.33
C ASP A 199 2.41 5.75 40.87
N MET A 200 2.98 4.97 39.96
CA MET A 200 3.05 5.32 38.52
C MET A 200 1.66 5.46 37.89
N TYR A 201 0.74 4.55 38.19
CA TYR A 201 -0.64 4.64 37.71
C TYR A 201 -1.39 5.82 38.31
N ALA A 202 -1.15 6.15 39.59
CA ALA A 202 -1.73 7.31 40.23
C ALA A 202 -1.26 8.61 39.57
N GLU A 203 0.04 8.73 39.23
CA GLU A 203 0.56 9.87 38.48
C GLU A 203 -0.07 9.99 37.08
N LEU A 204 -0.20 8.87 36.37
CA LEU A 204 -0.83 8.86 35.05
C LEU A 204 -2.30 9.27 35.12
N TRP A 205 -3.02 8.81 36.15
CA TRP A 205 -4.42 9.15 36.37
C TRP A 205 -4.61 10.62 36.72
N GLU A 206 -3.72 11.19 37.55
CA GLU A 206 -3.74 12.61 37.87
C GLU A 206 -3.44 13.47 36.64
N LYS A 207 -2.52 13.04 35.77
CA LYS A 207 -2.27 13.70 34.47
C LYS A 207 -3.49 13.67 33.56
N ASP A 208 -4.13 12.50 33.38
CA ASP A 208 -5.35 12.37 32.57
C ASP A 208 -6.50 13.23 33.14
N ARG A 209 -6.64 13.30 34.47
CA ARG A 209 -7.60 14.20 35.11
C ARG A 209 -7.31 15.67 34.77
N GLN A 210 -6.06 16.09 34.85
CA GLN A 210 -5.65 17.46 34.51
C GLN A 210 -5.88 17.78 33.03
N GLU A 211 -5.60 16.85 32.12
CA GLU A 211 -5.87 17.03 30.69
C GLU A 211 -7.37 17.13 30.39
N LYS A 212 -8.21 16.34 31.06
CA LYS A 212 -9.67 16.45 30.96
C LYS A 212 -10.17 17.79 31.46
N MET A 213 -9.71 18.23 32.64
CA MET A 213 -10.04 19.57 33.17
C MET A 213 -9.60 20.67 32.20
N ALA A 214 -8.39 20.59 31.65
CA ALA A 214 -7.89 21.57 30.68
C ALA A 214 -8.70 21.54 29.36
N ARG A 215 -9.16 20.37 28.94
CA ARG A 215 -10.06 20.23 27.77
C ARG A 215 -11.41 20.88 28.05
N GLU A 216 -12.04 20.59 29.19
CA GLU A 216 -13.30 21.20 29.61
C GLU A 216 -13.19 22.72 29.69
N GLU A 217 -12.09 23.26 30.24
CA GLU A 217 -11.84 24.70 30.24
C GLU A 217 -11.72 25.30 28.83
N ARG A 218 -11.02 24.61 27.91
CA ARG A 218 -10.91 25.05 26.51
C ARG A 218 -12.25 25.01 25.80
N GLU A 219 -13.02 23.94 26.00
CA GLU A 219 -14.35 23.79 25.42
C GLU A 219 -15.33 24.84 25.98
N ALA A 220 -15.27 25.12 27.28
CA ALA A 220 -16.05 26.17 27.92
C ALA A 220 -15.68 27.57 27.39
N LYS A 221 -14.38 27.86 27.23
CA LYS A 221 -13.91 29.12 26.61
C LYS A 221 -14.38 29.24 25.17
N ALA A 222 -14.20 28.20 24.36
CA ALA A 222 -14.64 28.18 22.97
C ALA A 222 -16.18 28.26 22.85
N ALA A 223 -16.93 27.68 23.80
CA ALA A 223 -18.39 27.83 23.85
C ALA A 223 -18.78 29.27 24.21
N HIS A 224 -18.11 29.88 25.18
CA HIS A 224 -18.31 31.29 25.52
C HIS A 224 -17.98 32.23 24.34
N GLU A 225 -16.90 31.99 23.61
CA GLU A 225 -16.53 32.75 22.43
C GLU A 225 -17.56 32.61 21.32
N ARG A 226 -17.97 31.37 21.00
CA ARG A 226 -19.07 31.12 20.04
C ARG A 226 -20.37 31.82 20.46
N ASN A 227 -20.74 31.76 21.72
CA ASN A 227 -21.92 32.45 22.24
C ASN A 227 -21.78 33.98 22.12
N ARG A 228 -20.58 34.52 22.32
CA ARG A 228 -20.31 35.95 22.15
C ARG A 228 -20.40 36.36 20.68
N GLU A 229 -19.89 35.55 19.77
CA GLU A 229 -19.98 35.77 18.33
C GLU A 229 -21.43 35.72 17.85
N THR A 230 -22.20 34.71 18.26
CA THR A 230 -23.63 34.60 17.91
C THR A 230 -24.43 35.77 18.44
N LEU A 231 -24.18 36.20 19.69
CA LEU A 231 -24.77 37.42 20.25
C LEU A 231 -24.38 38.66 19.43
N GLY A 232 -23.12 38.77 19.00
CA GLY A 232 -22.66 39.87 18.15
C GLY A 232 -23.36 39.90 16.79
N VAL A 233 -23.59 38.74 16.17
CA VAL A 233 -24.37 38.62 14.92
C VAL A 233 -25.84 39.00 15.14
N LEU A 234 -26.46 38.50 16.22
CA LEU A 234 -27.84 38.84 16.58
C LEU A 234 -28.02 40.34 16.82
N GLN A 235 -27.09 40.99 17.52
CA GLN A 235 -27.12 42.44 17.73
C GLN A 235 -27.05 43.20 16.40
N LYS A 236 -26.19 42.77 15.45
CA LYS A 236 -26.14 43.35 14.10
C LYS A 236 -27.44 43.15 13.34
N GLN A 237 -28.05 41.97 13.42
CA GLN A 237 -29.35 41.68 12.78
C GLN A 237 -30.48 42.51 13.39
N MET A 238 -30.51 42.68 14.71
CA MET A 238 -31.47 43.55 15.39
C MET A 238 -31.31 45.01 14.96
N ALA A 239 -30.07 45.52 14.93
CA ALA A 239 -29.79 46.87 14.47
C ALA A 239 -30.16 47.07 12.99
N ALA A 240 -29.91 46.08 12.13
CA ALA A 240 -30.32 46.11 10.72
C ALA A 240 -31.86 46.12 10.58
N LEU A 241 -32.57 45.31 11.37
CA LEU A 241 -34.04 45.32 11.39
C LEU A 241 -34.62 46.64 11.93
N GLU A 242 -33.96 47.25 12.93
CA GLU A 242 -34.35 48.56 13.44
C GLU A 242 -34.13 49.65 12.38
N ALA A 243 -32.97 49.65 11.71
CA ALA A 243 -32.68 50.56 10.60
C ALA A 243 -33.69 50.42 9.45
N GLN A 244 -34.00 49.19 9.03
CA GLN A 244 -35.04 48.94 8.01
C GLN A 244 -36.42 49.45 8.44
N LYS A 245 -36.78 49.33 9.73
CA LYS A 245 -38.04 49.89 10.25
C LYS A 245 -38.04 51.43 10.24
N GLU A 246 -36.91 52.05 10.54
CA GLU A 246 -36.77 53.51 10.49
C GLU A 246 -36.83 54.03 9.05
N GLU A 247 -36.13 53.38 8.11
CA GLU A 247 -36.22 53.68 6.68
C GLU A 247 -37.65 53.52 6.14
N ALA A 248 -38.35 52.45 6.53
CA ALA A 248 -39.75 52.26 6.15
C ALA A 248 -40.66 53.36 6.69
N LYS A 249 -40.42 53.86 7.92
CA LYS A 249 -41.16 55.01 8.46
C LYS A 249 -40.84 56.30 7.72
N GLN A 250 -39.57 56.56 7.41
CA GLN A 250 -39.16 57.73 6.63
C GLN A 250 -39.80 57.72 5.24
N LEU A 251 -39.80 56.59 4.55
CA LEU A 251 -40.49 56.41 3.27
C LEU A 251 -41.99 56.68 3.37
N GLN A 252 -42.65 56.24 4.45
CA GLN A 252 -44.06 56.54 4.70
C GLN A 252 -44.32 58.03 4.97
N GLU A 253 -43.44 58.70 5.72
CA GLU A 253 -43.53 60.13 5.98
C GLU A 253 -43.30 60.95 4.70
N GLU A 254 -42.35 60.57 3.87
CA GLU A 254 -42.10 61.17 2.55
C GLU A 254 -43.30 61.01 1.62
N GLU A 255 -43.94 59.84 1.60
CA GLU A 255 -45.19 59.64 0.84
C GLU A 255 -46.31 60.53 1.35
N LEU A 256 -46.51 60.62 2.67
CA LEU A 256 -47.52 61.50 3.26
C LEU A 256 -47.26 62.97 2.90
N GLN A 257 -46.00 63.40 2.88
CA GLN A 257 -45.62 64.74 2.45
C GLN A 257 -45.90 64.96 0.96
N LEU A 258 -45.50 64.02 0.08
CA LEU A 258 -45.77 64.10 -1.35
C LEU A 258 -47.27 64.09 -1.68
N MET A 259 -48.06 63.32 -0.93
CA MET A 259 -49.53 63.31 -1.06
C MET A 259 -50.15 64.64 -0.62
N ARG A 260 -49.65 65.24 0.46
CA ARG A 260 -50.06 66.60 0.89
C ARG A 260 -49.71 67.64 -0.17
N GLU A 261 -48.53 67.54 -0.78
CA GLU A 261 -48.11 68.43 -1.86
C GLU A 261 -48.97 68.25 -3.13
N GLN A 262 -49.33 67.02 -3.51
CA GLN A 262 -50.26 66.78 -4.63
C GLN A 262 -51.64 67.38 -4.35
N ILE A 263 -52.17 67.23 -3.14
CA ILE A 263 -53.46 67.81 -2.76
C ILE A 263 -53.39 69.34 -2.78
N ALA A 264 -52.29 69.92 -2.31
CA ALA A 264 -52.09 71.37 -2.35
C ALA A 264 -52.01 71.88 -3.80
N LEU A 265 -51.27 71.20 -4.68
CA LEU A 265 -51.20 71.53 -6.11
C LEU A 265 -52.59 71.46 -6.77
N ARG A 266 -53.35 70.39 -6.55
CA ARG A 266 -54.73 70.27 -7.07
C ARG A 266 -55.65 71.37 -6.56
N LYS A 267 -55.56 71.74 -5.28
CA LYS A 267 -56.32 72.87 -4.72
C LYS A 267 -55.95 74.19 -5.37
N MET A 268 -54.68 74.42 -5.67
CA MET A 268 -54.22 75.64 -6.36
C MET A 268 -54.69 75.67 -7.81
N GLU A 269 -54.69 74.54 -8.51
CA GLU A 269 -55.27 74.40 -9.86
C GLU A 269 -56.78 74.64 -9.87
N GLU A 270 -57.52 74.05 -8.92
CA GLU A 270 -58.96 74.24 -8.76
C GLU A 270 -59.31 75.69 -8.40
N ALA A 271 -58.52 76.34 -7.53
CA ALA A 271 -58.69 77.75 -7.18
C ALA A 271 -58.46 78.67 -8.38
N ALA A 272 -57.40 78.43 -9.16
CA ALA A 272 -57.12 79.18 -10.39
C ALA A 272 -58.24 79.01 -11.44
N ALA A 273 -58.74 77.79 -11.61
CA ALA A 273 -59.87 77.50 -12.51
C ALA A 273 -61.18 78.16 -12.03
N ALA A 274 -61.43 78.19 -10.72
CA ALA A 274 -62.60 78.85 -10.13
C ALA A 274 -62.55 80.37 -10.29
N GLU A 275 -61.38 80.99 -10.12
CA GLU A 275 -61.18 82.42 -10.40
C GLU A 275 -61.37 82.75 -11.88
N GLU A 276 -60.86 81.92 -12.80
CA GLU A 276 -61.09 82.09 -14.23
C GLU A 276 -62.58 82.02 -14.59
N LYS A 277 -63.32 81.06 -14.00
CA LYS A 277 -64.76 80.93 -14.19
C LYS A 277 -65.54 82.15 -13.66
N ARG A 278 -65.17 82.66 -12.47
CA ARG A 278 -65.79 83.88 -11.90
C ARG A 278 -65.53 85.11 -12.77
N ARG A 279 -64.33 85.25 -13.31
CA ARG A 279 -63.99 86.35 -14.23
C ARG A 279 -64.80 86.29 -15.52
N ARG A 280 -64.91 85.11 -16.16
CA ARG A 280 -65.76 84.94 -17.36
C ARG A 280 -67.24 85.25 -17.09
N GLN A 281 -67.74 84.93 -15.89
CA GLN A 281 -69.10 85.29 -15.48
C GLN A 281 -69.29 86.80 -15.28
N GLN A 282 -68.30 87.50 -14.72
CA GLN A 282 -68.30 88.96 -14.60
C GLN A 282 -68.26 89.64 -15.97
N GLU A 283 -67.36 89.20 -16.86
CA GLU A 283 -67.25 89.71 -18.23
C GLU A 283 -68.58 89.55 -19.01
N MET A 284 -69.27 88.42 -18.84
CA MET A 284 -70.57 88.19 -19.45
C MET A 284 -71.68 89.05 -18.84
N ARG A 285 -71.62 89.33 -17.54
CA ARG A 285 -72.58 90.20 -16.84
C ARG A 285 -72.41 91.66 -17.27
N ASP A 286 -71.17 92.14 -17.37
CA ASP A 286 -70.85 93.50 -17.81
C ASP A 286 -71.28 93.72 -19.27
N MET A 287 -71.09 92.73 -20.14
CA MET A 287 -71.61 92.73 -21.52
C MET A 287 -73.14 92.85 -21.57
N LEU A 288 -73.86 92.10 -20.73
CA LEU A 288 -75.32 92.15 -20.65
C LEU A 288 -75.82 93.49 -20.10
N ASP A 289 -75.18 94.01 -19.05
CA ASP A 289 -75.49 95.33 -18.47
C ASP A 289 -75.22 96.46 -19.46
N HIS A 290 -74.18 96.35 -20.28
CA HIS A 290 -73.91 97.30 -21.37
C HIS A 290 -75.03 97.26 -22.42
N THR A 291 -75.46 96.07 -22.87
CA THR A 291 -76.60 95.96 -23.80
C THR A 291 -77.92 96.44 -23.20
N LEU A 292 -78.15 96.26 -21.90
CA LEU A 292 -79.33 96.79 -21.19
C LEU A 292 -79.29 98.32 -21.13
N LYS A 293 -78.15 98.92 -20.79
CA LYS A 293 -77.98 100.39 -20.82
C LYS A 293 -78.23 100.97 -22.21
N MET A 294 -77.73 100.34 -23.26
CA MET A 294 -77.98 100.77 -24.64
C MET A 294 -79.47 100.68 -25.02
N LYS A 295 -80.19 99.65 -24.55
CA LYS A 295 -81.65 99.54 -24.73
C LYS A 295 -82.42 100.61 -23.92
N MET A 296 -81.99 100.92 -22.70
CA MET A 296 -82.62 101.98 -21.90
C MET A 296 -82.39 103.37 -22.50
N GLN A 297 -81.19 103.65 -23.00
CA GLN A 297 -80.92 104.90 -23.72
C GLN A 297 -81.77 105.04 -24.98
N LYS A 298 -82.03 103.95 -25.70
CA LYS A 298 -82.91 103.95 -26.86
C LYS A 298 -84.36 104.27 -26.47
N LYS A 299 -84.89 103.62 -25.43
CA LYS A 299 -86.24 103.94 -24.90
C LYS A 299 -86.36 105.38 -24.40
N ALA A 300 -85.35 105.91 -23.71
CA ALA A 300 -85.36 107.29 -23.24
C ALA A 300 -85.33 108.32 -24.39
N ARG A 301 -84.67 107.99 -25.50
CA ARG A 301 -84.72 108.80 -26.73
C ARG A 301 -86.11 108.74 -27.37
N ASP A 302 -86.71 107.56 -27.46
CA ASP A 302 -88.05 107.38 -28.01
C ASP A 302 -89.12 108.16 -27.17
N GLU A 303 -88.99 108.18 -25.84
CA GLU A 303 -89.85 108.97 -24.94
C GLU A 303 -89.63 110.49 -25.08
N GLN A 304 -88.39 110.95 -25.29
CA GLN A 304 -88.09 112.35 -25.57
C GLN A 304 -88.64 112.82 -26.92
N GLU A 305 -88.63 111.95 -27.95
CA GLU A 305 -89.22 112.24 -29.25
C GLU A 305 -90.75 112.32 -29.19
N GLN A 306 -91.42 111.51 -28.36
CA GLN A 306 -92.86 111.61 -28.09
C GLN A 306 -93.23 112.93 -27.38
N LEU A 307 -92.48 113.32 -26.34
CA LEU A 307 -92.68 114.59 -25.65
C LEU A 307 -92.43 115.81 -26.55
N ALA A 308 -91.46 115.73 -27.45
CA ALA A 308 -91.17 116.79 -28.43
C ALA A 308 -92.26 116.91 -29.51
N PHE A 309 -92.93 115.80 -29.85
CA PHE A 309 -94.07 115.79 -30.76
C PHE A 309 -95.33 116.39 -30.10
N ASP A 310 -95.57 116.10 -28.82
CA ASP A 310 -96.68 116.66 -28.04
C ASP A 310 -96.51 118.17 -27.75
N LEU A 311 -95.27 118.65 -27.56
CA LEU A 311 -94.93 120.08 -27.43
C LEU A 311 -95.16 120.86 -28.73
N LYS A 312 -94.85 120.27 -29.89
CA LYS A 312 -95.10 120.86 -31.22
C LYS A 312 -96.58 120.98 -31.56
N MET A 313 -97.42 120.08 -31.05
CA MET A 313 -98.88 120.14 -31.19
C MET A 313 -99.49 121.24 -30.30
N LEU A 314 -98.87 121.54 -29.15
CA LEU A 314 -99.28 122.62 -28.24
C LEU A 314 -98.82 124.01 -28.71
N GLU A 315 -97.64 124.12 -29.34
CA GLU A 315 -97.17 125.37 -29.98
C GLU A 315 -98.06 125.78 -31.17
N GLN A 316 -98.54 124.82 -31.98
CA GLN A 316 -99.48 125.11 -33.08
C GLN A 316 -100.88 125.56 -32.63
N LEU A 317 -101.29 125.27 -31.39
CA LEU A 317 -102.57 125.75 -30.82
C LEU A 317 -102.45 127.10 -30.08
N LEU A 318 -101.23 127.58 -29.83
CA LEU A 318 -100.95 128.87 -29.17
C LEU A 318 -100.58 129.99 -30.15
N GLU A 319 -100.13 129.68 -31.37
CA GLU A 319 -99.75 130.68 -32.39
C GLU A 319 -100.94 131.23 -33.23
N GLU A 320 -102.16 130.69 -33.11
CA GLU A 320 -103.36 131.22 -33.78
C GLU A 320 -104.20 132.18 -32.90
N SER A 321 -103.81 132.40 -31.64
CA SER A 321 -104.55 133.26 -30.70
C SER A 321 -103.65 134.32 -30.07
N ARG A 322 -103.54 135.43 -30.79
CA ARG A 322 -103.10 136.76 -30.35
C ARG A 322 -101.60 136.96 -30.26
N ASN A 323 -101.05 138.01 -30.84
CA ASN A 323 -101.58 139.11 -31.63
C ASN A 323 -100.31 139.86 -32.06
N GLU A 324 -100.38 140.67 -33.10
CA GLU A 324 -100.23 142.11 -32.90
C GLU A 324 -100.45 142.83 -34.22
N ALA A 325 -101.67 143.36 -34.36
CA ALA A 325 -101.81 144.67 -34.93
C ALA A 325 -100.79 145.62 -34.26
N GLN A 326 -100.03 146.42 -34.97
CA GLN A 326 -99.71 146.52 -36.39
C GLN A 326 -98.63 147.60 -36.43
N GLU A 327 -97.83 147.59 -37.49
CA GLU A 327 -97.27 148.80 -38.08
C GLU A 327 -96.78 149.90 -37.15
N LYS A 328 -95.46 149.95 -36.91
CA LYS A 328 -94.69 151.19 -37.15
C LYS A 328 -93.18 150.99 -37.01
N ILE A 329 -92.46 151.46 -38.05
CA ILE A 329 -91.09 151.99 -37.97
C ILE A 329 -89.97 150.92 -38.06
N GLN A 330 -89.66 150.30 -39.20
CA GLN A 330 -89.14 150.88 -40.45
C GLN A 330 -88.13 152.07 -40.36
N ARG A 331 -87.56 152.44 -39.19
CA ARG A 331 -86.44 153.42 -39.15
C ARG A 331 -85.25 153.07 -38.24
N LYS A 332 -85.11 151.81 -37.79
CA LYS A 332 -83.91 151.33 -37.07
C LYS A 332 -83.02 150.39 -37.92
N MET A 333 -83.08 150.52 -39.25
CA MET A 333 -82.37 149.65 -40.20
C MET A 333 -80.95 150.12 -40.57
N GLU A 334 -80.57 151.38 -40.35
CA GLU A 334 -79.28 151.88 -40.87
C GLU A 334 -78.12 151.83 -39.85
N LEU A 335 -78.37 151.48 -38.58
CA LEU A 335 -77.30 151.26 -37.58
C LEU A 335 -76.83 149.80 -37.48
N LYS A 336 -77.46 148.87 -38.21
CA LYS A 336 -77.21 147.41 -38.11
C LYS A 336 -76.20 146.86 -39.13
N GLU A 337 -75.80 147.62 -40.13
CA GLU A 337 -74.95 147.10 -41.22
C GLU A 337 -73.44 147.11 -40.90
N GLU A 338 -72.95 148.04 -40.08
CA GLU A 338 -71.54 148.06 -39.66
C GLU A 338 -71.23 147.00 -38.59
N ASP A 339 -72.16 146.77 -37.65
CA ASP A 339 -72.05 145.77 -36.57
C ASP A 339 -72.22 144.31 -37.06
N ARG A 340 -72.71 144.14 -38.31
CA ARG A 340 -72.86 142.83 -38.98
C ARG A 340 -71.55 142.35 -39.61
N ARG A 341 -70.76 143.25 -40.22
CA ARG A 341 -69.50 142.91 -40.89
C ARG A 341 -68.38 142.51 -39.92
N TYR A 342 -68.27 143.17 -38.76
CA TYR A 342 -67.28 142.82 -37.74
C TYR A 342 -67.58 141.46 -37.06
N ARG A 343 -68.86 141.11 -36.90
CA ARG A 343 -69.29 139.81 -36.36
C ARG A 343 -69.10 138.65 -37.33
N GLU A 344 -69.15 138.89 -38.64
CA GLU A 344 -68.90 137.87 -39.67
C GLU A 344 -67.41 137.54 -39.78
N TYR A 345 -66.52 138.53 -39.67
CA TYR A 345 -65.05 138.31 -39.65
C TYR A 345 -64.57 137.53 -38.41
N LEU A 346 -65.10 137.83 -37.22
CA LEU A 346 -64.76 137.09 -35.99
C LEU A 346 -65.29 135.64 -35.98
N ARG A 347 -66.41 135.35 -36.67
CA ARG A 347 -66.92 133.98 -36.81
C ARG A 347 -66.01 133.12 -37.69
N GLN A 348 -65.50 133.68 -38.78
CA GLN A 348 -64.60 132.97 -39.70
C GLN A 348 -63.28 132.61 -39.01
N LEU A 349 -62.68 133.52 -38.24
CA LEU A 349 -61.47 133.25 -37.45
C LEU A 349 -61.69 132.15 -36.39
N LEU A 350 -62.84 132.14 -35.71
CA LEU A 350 -63.19 131.13 -34.71
C LEU A 350 -63.47 129.75 -35.36
N GLU A 351 -64.07 129.72 -36.55
CA GLU A 351 -64.34 128.49 -37.29
C GLU A 351 -63.04 127.85 -37.82
N GLU A 352 -62.08 128.67 -38.28
CA GLU A 352 -60.76 128.18 -38.69
C GLU A 352 -59.93 127.66 -37.50
N GLU A 353 -59.97 128.30 -36.33
CA GLU A 353 -59.32 127.78 -35.11
C GLU A 353 -59.96 126.47 -34.65
N LYS A 354 -61.30 126.35 -34.66
CA LYS A 354 -61.99 125.11 -34.30
C LYS A 354 -61.67 123.95 -35.23
N VAL A 355 -61.45 124.20 -36.52
CA VAL A 355 -61.03 123.15 -37.47
C VAL A 355 -59.62 122.68 -37.15
N LYS A 356 -58.69 123.61 -36.87
CA LYS A 356 -57.31 123.28 -36.48
C LYS A 356 -57.24 122.56 -35.13
N GLU A 357 -58.02 122.96 -34.13
CA GLU A 357 -58.12 122.27 -32.84
C GLU A 357 -58.66 120.85 -32.99
N ARG A 358 -59.70 120.64 -33.82
CA ARG A 358 -60.25 119.31 -34.10
C ARG A 358 -59.27 118.40 -34.83
N GLU A 359 -58.46 118.95 -35.73
CA GLU A 359 -57.42 118.19 -36.43
C GLU A 359 -56.28 117.80 -35.47
N LEU A 360 -55.87 118.71 -34.57
CA LEU A 360 -54.90 118.43 -33.51
C LEU A 360 -55.44 117.41 -32.49
N GLU A 361 -56.68 117.54 -32.04
CA GLU A 361 -57.32 116.59 -31.13
C GLU A 361 -57.43 115.19 -31.74
N LYS A 362 -57.71 115.08 -33.04
CA LYS A 362 -57.72 113.79 -33.75
C LYS A 362 -56.35 113.14 -33.79
N LEU A 363 -55.29 113.92 -34.05
CA LEU A 363 -53.92 113.40 -34.07
C LEU A 363 -53.47 112.96 -32.67
N ILE A 364 -53.78 113.75 -31.63
CA ILE A 364 -53.49 113.39 -30.23
C ILE A 364 -54.28 112.14 -29.82
N ALA A 365 -55.56 112.03 -30.19
CA ALA A 365 -56.37 110.85 -29.90
C ALA A 365 -55.81 109.58 -30.56
N GLN A 366 -55.33 109.68 -31.81
CA GLN A 366 -54.68 108.57 -32.52
C GLN A 366 -53.36 108.16 -31.85
N GLU A 367 -52.50 109.11 -31.48
CA GLU A 367 -51.25 108.79 -30.78
C GLU A 367 -51.50 108.18 -29.39
N VAL A 368 -52.53 108.64 -28.68
CA VAL A 368 -52.96 108.06 -27.40
C VAL A 368 -53.52 106.66 -27.58
N GLU A 369 -54.35 106.40 -28.59
CA GLU A 369 -54.84 105.06 -28.92
C GLU A 369 -53.70 104.10 -29.29
N GLU A 370 -52.75 104.52 -30.12
CA GLU A 370 -51.57 103.72 -30.45
C GLU A 370 -50.71 103.41 -29.21
N ALA A 371 -50.50 104.39 -28.34
CA ALA A 371 -49.78 104.21 -27.08
C ALA A 371 -50.50 103.23 -26.14
N TRP A 372 -51.83 103.29 -26.07
CA TRP A 372 -52.65 102.34 -25.33
C TRP A 372 -52.63 100.94 -25.92
N GLN A 373 -52.67 100.80 -27.24
CA GLN A 373 -52.55 99.51 -27.93
C GLN A 373 -51.18 98.87 -27.66
N ARG A 374 -50.08 99.64 -27.76
CA ARG A 374 -48.74 99.16 -27.44
C ARG A 374 -48.63 98.69 -25.97
N LYS A 375 -49.20 99.43 -25.02
CA LYS A 375 -49.27 99.02 -23.60
C LYS A 375 -50.13 97.77 -23.39
N ALA A 376 -51.27 97.67 -24.06
CA ALA A 376 -52.16 96.52 -23.98
C ALA A 376 -51.50 95.25 -24.56
N GLU A 377 -50.77 95.37 -25.66
CA GLU A 377 -49.99 94.27 -26.24
C GLU A 377 -48.83 93.84 -25.34
N GLN A 378 -48.11 94.79 -24.73
CA GLN A 378 -47.07 94.47 -23.75
C GLN A 378 -47.65 93.70 -22.56
N TRP A 379 -48.78 94.13 -22.01
CA TRP A 379 -49.45 93.42 -20.92
C TRP A 379 -49.96 92.04 -21.33
N ARG A 380 -50.49 91.87 -22.54
CA ARG A 380 -50.88 90.54 -23.06
C ARG A 380 -49.68 89.62 -23.14
N ARG A 381 -48.57 90.07 -23.73
CA ARG A 381 -47.33 89.29 -23.84
C ARG A 381 -46.78 88.93 -22.46
N GLU A 382 -46.73 89.88 -21.53
CA GLU A 382 -46.27 89.62 -20.17
C GLU A 382 -47.17 88.61 -19.43
N ARG A 383 -48.49 88.71 -19.61
CA ARG A 383 -49.46 87.79 -19.00
C ARG A 383 -49.35 86.38 -19.61
N GLU A 384 -49.16 86.27 -20.92
CA GLU A 384 -48.91 84.99 -21.59
C GLU A 384 -47.60 84.36 -21.15
N MET A 385 -46.53 85.14 -21.00
CA MET A 385 -45.24 84.65 -20.51
C MET A 385 -45.31 84.22 -19.04
N ARG A 386 -46.01 84.98 -18.18
CA ARG A 386 -46.26 84.56 -16.79
C ARG A 386 -47.11 83.30 -16.71
N LYS A 387 -48.11 83.15 -17.58
CA LYS A 387 -48.94 81.94 -17.65
C LYS A 387 -48.10 80.73 -18.08
N LYS A 388 -47.30 80.86 -19.14
CA LYS A 388 -46.38 79.81 -19.61
C LYS A 388 -45.37 79.42 -18.53
N LEU A 389 -44.77 80.39 -17.84
CA LEU A 389 -43.84 80.12 -16.74
C LEU A 389 -44.52 79.35 -15.59
N LEU A 390 -45.75 79.73 -15.22
CA LEU A 390 -46.52 79.02 -14.20
C LEU A 390 -46.82 77.57 -14.64
N GLU A 391 -47.25 77.37 -15.88
CA GLU A 391 -47.51 76.05 -16.46
C GLU A 391 -46.23 75.18 -16.47
N GLU A 392 -45.08 75.75 -16.85
CA GLU A 392 -43.78 75.05 -16.83
C GLU A 392 -43.32 74.68 -15.41
N VAL A 393 -43.50 75.56 -14.43
CA VAL A 393 -43.17 75.28 -13.02
C VAL A 393 -44.08 74.19 -12.46
N MET A 394 -45.39 74.24 -12.73
CA MET A 394 -46.35 73.23 -12.30
C MET A 394 -46.11 71.87 -12.97
N ALA A 395 -45.76 71.87 -14.26
CA ALA A 395 -45.38 70.67 -15.00
C ALA A 395 -44.07 70.06 -14.47
N SER A 396 -43.07 70.89 -14.17
CA SER A 396 -41.80 70.46 -13.58
C SER A 396 -42.00 69.85 -12.19
N ARG A 397 -42.78 70.51 -11.32
CA ARG A 397 -43.09 69.99 -9.97
C ARG A 397 -43.89 68.69 -10.04
N SER A 398 -44.89 68.62 -10.92
CA SER A 398 -45.66 67.38 -11.16
C SER A 398 -44.76 66.24 -11.63
N ARG A 399 -43.82 66.50 -12.55
CA ARG A 399 -42.86 65.51 -13.02
C ARG A 399 -41.90 65.06 -11.91
N GLN A 400 -41.42 65.97 -11.05
CA GLN A 400 -40.59 65.62 -9.89
C GLN A 400 -41.35 64.73 -8.89
N ILE A 401 -42.62 65.04 -8.61
CA ILE A 401 -43.45 64.23 -7.72
C ILE A 401 -43.69 62.84 -8.33
N GLN A 402 -43.99 62.75 -9.62
CA GLN A 402 -44.15 61.47 -10.32
C GLN A 402 -42.86 60.63 -10.31
N GLN A 403 -41.69 61.26 -10.51
CA GLN A 403 -40.40 60.57 -10.43
C GLN A 403 -40.12 60.05 -9.03
N ARG A 404 -40.43 60.82 -7.98
CA ARG A 404 -40.28 60.37 -6.58
C ARG A 404 -41.23 59.23 -6.23
N LEU A 405 -42.50 59.30 -6.66
CA LEU A 405 -43.45 58.20 -6.47
C LEU A 405 -42.99 56.93 -7.19
N ALA A 406 -42.54 57.03 -8.44
CA ALA A 406 -42.04 55.89 -9.20
C ALA A 406 -40.76 55.29 -8.59
N ALA A 407 -39.87 56.12 -8.02
CA ALA A 407 -38.71 55.63 -7.28
C ALA A 407 -39.12 54.88 -6.00
N ASN A 408 -40.12 55.39 -5.28
CA ASN A 408 -40.65 54.76 -4.08
C ASN A 408 -41.34 53.42 -4.38
N GLU A 409 -42.11 53.35 -5.47
CA GLU A 409 -42.70 52.10 -5.96
C GLU A 409 -41.64 51.05 -6.34
N ARG A 410 -40.54 51.45 -6.99
CA ARG A 410 -39.42 50.55 -7.29
C ARG A 410 -38.75 50.02 -6.02
N ALA A 411 -38.48 50.89 -5.05
CA ALA A 411 -37.92 50.49 -3.77
C ALA A 411 -38.83 49.51 -3.00
N ARG A 412 -40.15 49.69 -3.08
CA ARG A 412 -41.12 48.71 -2.54
C ARG A 412 -41.04 47.36 -3.25
N ALA A 413 -40.99 47.37 -4.57
CA ALA A 413 -40.91 46.14 -5.36
C ALA A 413 -39.62 45.35 -5.08
N GLU A 414 -38.48 46.05 -4.93
CA GLU A 414 -37.20 45.46 -4.56
C GLU A 414 -37.25 44.84 -3.15
N ASN A 415 -37.75 45.59 -2.16
CA ASN A 415 -37.94 45.08 -0.79
C ASN A 415 -38.85 43.84 -0.75
N GLU A 416 -39.91 43.81 -1.56
CA GLU A 416 -40.82 42.68 -1.61
C GLU A 416 -40.20 41.45 -2.28
N GLN A 417 -39.35 41.64 -3.29
CA GLN A 417 -38.56 40.58 -3.89
C GLN A 417 -37.52 40.02 -2.91
N GLU A 418 -36.78 40.87 -2.19
CA GLU A 418 -35.83 40.43 -1.16
C GLU A 418 -36.53 39.64 -0.05
N ARG A 419 -37.71 40.10 0.40
CA ARG A 419 -38.53 39.37 1.37
C ARG A 419 -38.94 37.99 0.86
N GLN A 420 -39.33 37.88 -0.41
CA GLN A 420 -39.68 36.59 -1.02
C GLN A 420 -38.46 35.66 -1.12
N GLN A 421 -37.28 36.18 -1.45
CA GLN A 421 -36.04 35.40 -1.46
C GLN A 421 -35.66 34.90 -0.07
N LEU A 422 -35.78 35.75 0.96
CA LEU A 422 -35.57 35.36 2.36
C LEU A 422 -36.54 34.28 2.81
N LEU A 423 -37.82 34.36 2.42
CA LEU A 423 -38.79 33.31 2.76
C LEU A 423 -38.43 31.97 2.09
N LYS A 424 -38.00 31.98 0.83
CA LYS A 424 -37.55 30.77 0.13
C LYS A 424 -36.35 30.13 0.81
N THR A 425 -35.33 30.91 1.19
CA THR A 425 -34.14 30.38 1.88
C THR A 425 -34.48 29.84 3.28
N ILE A 426 -35.42 30.46 4.00
CA ILE A 426 -35.93 29.93 5.28
C ILE A 426 -36.62 28.58 5.07
N GLU A 427 -37.46 28.45 4.04
CA GLU A 427 -38.14 27.17 3.73
C GLU A 427 -37.16 26.07 3.33
N GLU A 428 -36.15 26.38 2.50
CA GLU A 428 -35.08 25.45 2.13
C GLU A 428 -34.29 24.99 3.35
N ASN A 429 -33.88 25.91 4.22
CA ASN A 429 -33.19 25.57 5.47
C ASN A 429 -34.04 24.67 6.37
N ARG A 430 -35.33 24.96 6.52
CA ARG A 430 -36.25 24.08 7.27
C ARG A 430 -36.33 22.68 6.67
N ARG A 431 -36.35 22.54 5.34
CA ARG A 431 -36.32 21.24 4.67
C ARG A 431 -35.02 20.49 4.95
N TYR A 432 -33.88 21.17 4.84
CA TYR A 432 -32.57 20.56 5.16
C TYR A 432 -32.47 20.12 6.62
N GLU A 433 -32.97 20.92 7.56
CA GLU A 433 -32.99 20.56 8.99
C GLU A 433 -33.88 19.34 9.25
N ALA A 434 -35.06 19.29 8.64
CA ALA A 434 -35.97 18.14 8.73
C ALA A 434 -35.33 16.87 8.14
N GLU A 435 -34.65 16.96 7.00
CA GLU A 435 -33.95 15.82 6.40
C GLU A 435 -32.79 15.33 7.28
N ARG A 436 -32.02 16.24 7.88
CA ARG A 436 -30.96 15.87 8.83
C ARG A 436 -31.52 15.27 10.11
N ALA A 437 -32.68 15.73 10.58
CA ALA A 437 -33.36 15.13 11.73
C ALA A 437 -33.85 13.70 11.38
N ALA A 438 -34.46 13.51 10.22
CA ALA A 438 -34.90 12.20 9.74
C ALA A 438 -33.74 11.21 9.57
N LYS A 439 -32.60 11.65 8.99
CA LYS A 439 -31.38 10.84 8.88
C LYS A 439 -30.87 10.41 10.25
N ARG A 440 -30.79 11.34 11.22
CA ARG A 440 -30.37 11.04 12.59
C ARG A 440 -31.31 10.05 13.28
N PHE A 441 -32.62 10.22 13.09
CA PHE A 441 -33.61 9.29 13.61
C PHE A 441 -33.43 7.89 13.01
N ALA A 442 -33.26 7.79 11.69
CA ALA A 442 -33.04 6.52 11.00
C ALA A 442 -31.76 5.81 11.45
N THR A 443 -30.65 6.53 11.61
CA THR A 443 -29.39 5.95 12.11
C THR A 443 -29.52 5.47 13.55
N ASN A 444 -30.21 6.23 14.40
CA ASN A 444 -30.44 5.82 15.79
C ASN A 444 -31.34 4.59 15.87
N LEU A 445 -32.36 4.50 15.02
CA LEU A 445 -33.24 3.34 14.93
C LEU A 445 -32.50 2.10 14.43
N GLN A 446 -31.64 2.24 13.42
CA GLN A 446 -30.77 1.15 12.96
C GLN A 446 -29.84 0.67 14.08
N HIS A 447 -29.18 1.61 14.77
CA HIS A 447 -28.30 1.27 15.88
C HIS A 447 -29.05 0.55 17.02
N GLN A 448 -30.27 1.01 17.34
CA GLN A 448 -31.13 0.34 18.32
C GLN A 448 -31.47 -1.10 17.89
N ASN A 449 -31.84 -1.31 16.62
CA ASN A 449 -32.12 -2.64 16.08
C ASN A 449 -30.88 -3.55 16.13
N ASP A 450 -29.70 -3.04 15.80
CA ASP A 450 -28.45 -3.80 15.87
C ASP A 450 -28.14 -4.25 17.30
N LEU A 451 -28.33 -3.37 18.29
CA LEU A 451 -28.18 -3.71 19.70
C LEU A 451 -29.19 -4.77 20.14
N GLN A 452 -30.44 -4.66 19.70
CA GLN A 452 -31.49 -5.65 19.96
C GLN A 452 -31.09 -7.02 19.41
N GLN A 453 -30.61 -7.08 18.17
CA GLN A 453 -30.13 -8.31 17.53
C GLN A 453 -28.92 -8.91 18.25
N GLN A 454 -27.98 -8.09 18.73
CA GLN A 454 -26.85 -8.56 19.54
C GLN A 454 -27.31 -9.16 20.88
N ILE A 455 -28.30 -8.55 21.53
CA ILE A 455 -28.89 -9.08 22.76
C ILE A 455 -29.54 -10.44 22.50
N ASP A 456 -30.33 -10.55 21.43
CA ASP A 456 -31.03 -11.78 21.04
C ASP A 456 -30.03 -12.91 20.70
N TYR A 457 -28.98 -12.59 19.92
CA TYR A 457 -27.90 -13.52 19.61
C TYR A 457 -27.20 -14.02 20.87
N ASN A 458 -26.82 -13.12 21.78
CA ASN A 458 -26.19 -13.49 23.04
C ASN A 458 -27.12 -14.29 23.98
N ALA A 459 -28.43 -14.10 23.86
CA ALA A 459 -29.41 -14.91 24.58
C ALA A 459 -29.46 -16.34 24.01
N GLN A 460 -29.49 -16.48 22.68
CA GLN A 460 -29.45 -17.78 22.00
C GLN A 460 -28.18 -18.56 22.34
N VAL A 461 -27.00 -17.93 22.28
CA VAL A 461 -25.72 -18.56 22.66
C VAL A 461 -25.75 -19.04 24.10
N ARG A 462 -26.31 -18.25 25.02
CA ARG A 462 -26.46 -18.66 26.44
C ARG A 462 -27.46 -19.80 26.64
N GLU A 463 -28.50 -19.90 25.82
CA GLU A 463 -29.39 -21.07 25.84
C GLU A 463 -28.70 -22.31 25.29
N GLU A 464 -27.95 -22.18 24.21
CA GLU A 464 -27.21 -23.30 23.61
C GLU A 464 -26.12 -23.83 24.55
N GLN A 465 -25.37 -22.94 25.22
CA GLN A 465 -24.43 -23.31 26.27
C GLN A 465 -25.11 -24.08 27.40
N ARG A 466 -26.25 -23.59 27.91
CA ARG A 466 -27.01 -24.30 28.95
C ARG A 466 -27.47 -25.68 28.50
N ARG A 467 -27.94 -25.82 27.25
CA ARG A 467 -28.30 -27.13 26.68
C ARG A 467 -27.11 -28.08 26.58
N ASN A 468 -25.93 -27.56 26.20
CA ASN A 468 -24.71 -28.36 26.15
C ASN A 468 -24.25 -28.79 27.55
N ASP A 469 -24.27 -27.89 28.53
CA ASP A 469 -23.95 -28.20 29.93
C ASP A 469 -24.90 -29.27 30.48
N GLU A 470 -26.20 -29.16 30.21
CA GLU A 470 -27.20 -30.17 30.58
C GLU A 470 -26.93 -31.52 29.91
N TYR A 471 -26.55 -31.52 28.62
CA TYR A 471 -26.19 -32.72 27.89
C TYR A 471 -24.92 -33.38 28.44
N GLU A 472 -23.86 -32.61 28.69
CA GLU A 472 -22.62 -33.09 29.30
C GLU A 472 -22.88 -33.66 30.71
N HIS A 473 -23.72 -33.00 31.50
CA HIS A 473 -24.12 -33.50 32.81
C HIS A 473 -24.86 -34.84 32.71
N LEU A 474 -25.82 -34.98 31.78
CA LEU A 474 -26.52 -36.24 31.54
C LEU A 474 -25.57 -37.36 31.11
N MET A 475 -24.62 -37.07 30.22
CA MET A 475 -23.58 -38.02 29.80
C MET A 475 -22.66 -38.41 30.96
N GLY A 476 -22.28 -37.45 31.81
CA GLY A 476 -21.51 -37.69 33.03
C GLY A 476 -22.25 -38.61 34.02
N MET A 477 -23.55 -38.37 34.22
CA MET A 477 -24.41 -39.22 35.05
C MET A 477 -24.54 -40.64 34.49
N GLN A 478 -24.60 -40.80 33.17
CA GLN A 478 -24.61 -42.13 32.53
C GLN A 478 -23.28 -42.86 32.73
N ALA A 479 -22.15 -42.18 32.51
CA ALA A 479 -20.83 -42.74 32.74
C ALA A 479 -20.61 -43.13 34.21
N GLU A 480 -21.10 -42.33 35.16
CA GLU A 480 -21.04 -42.66 36.59
C GLU A 480 -21.90 -43.89 36.92
N LYS A 481 -23.10 -44.00 36.34
CA LYS A 481 -23.93 -45.21 36.47
C LYS A 481 -23.23 -46.45 35.93
N GLU A 482 -22.64 -46.38 34.73
CA GLU A 482 -21.87 -47.48 34.16
C GLU A 482 -20.65 -47.85 35.03
N TYR A 483 -19.98 -46.86 35.61
CA TYR A 483 -18.88 -47.09 36.54
C TYR A 483 -19.37 -47.79 37.82
N GLN A 484 -20.48 -47.34 38.40
CA GLN A 484 -21.09 -47.97 39.57
C GLN A 484 -21.58 -49.39 39.27
N GLU A 485 -22.12 -49.65 38.08
CA GLU A 485 -22.47 -51.00 37.63
C GLU A 485 -21.24 -51.89 37.47
N LYS A 486 -20.16 -51.39 36.88
CA LYS A 486 -18.87 -52.10 36.83
C LYS A 486 -18.31 -52.39 38.22
N LEU A 487 -18.42 -51.44 39.14
CA LEU A 487 -18.01 -51.60 40.54
C LEU A 487 -18.84 -52.67 41.24
N LYS A 488 -20.18 -52.63 41.08
CA LYS A 488 -21.09 -53.66 41.61
C LYS A 488 -20.76 -55.03 41.03
N ASN A 489 -20.60 -55.14 39.71
CA ASN A 489 -20.21 -56.39 39.05
C ASN A 489 -18.86 -56.93 39.56
N ALA A 490 -17.89 -56.06 39.83
CA ALA A 490 -16.59 -56.47 40.39
C ALA A 490 -16.68 -56.89 41.87
N LEU A 491 -17.62 -56.31 42.63
CA LEU A 491 -17.91 -56.70 44.02
C LEU A 491 -18.73 -58.00 44.11
N ASP A 492 -19.68 -58.21 43.18
CA ASP A 492 -20.53 -59.40 43.11
C ASP A 492 -19.77 -60.61 42.53
N ASN A 493 -18.81 -60.38 41.61
CA ASN A 493 -17.91 -61.39 41.05
C ASN A 493 -16.43 -61.05 41.37
N PRO A 494 -15.98 -61.20 42.62
CA PRO A 494 -14.61 -60.92 42.99
C PRO A 494 -13.66 -61.95 42.37
N VAL A 495 -12.84 -61.53 41.42
CA VAL A 495 -11.76 -62.35 40.86
C VAL A 495 -10.57 -62.32 41.82
N PHE A 496 -10.43 -63.38 42.63
CA PHE A 496 -9.31 -63.54 43.54
C PHE A 496 -8.07 -64.07 42.80
N ASP A 497 -7.26 -63.17 42.25
CA ASP A 497 -6.01 -63.52 41.54
C ASP A 497 -4.93 -64.14 42.48
N ARG A 498 -5.11 -63.97 43.80
CA ARG A 498 -4.28 -64.60 44.84
C ARG A 498 -5.15 -65.33 45.85
N LEU A 499 -5.56 -66.55 45.50
CA LEU A 499 -6.13 -67.50 46.46
C LEU A 499 -5.11 -67.79 47.57
N HIS A 500 -5.53 -67.61 48.82
CA HIS A 500 -4.74 -67.92 50.02
C HIS A 500 -4.23 -69.37 49.94
N PRO A 501 -2.95 -69.66 50.29
CA PRO A 501 -2.32 -70.98 50.09
C PRO A 501 -3.14 -72.17 50.64
N MET A 502 -3.83 -71.96 51.76
CA MET A 502 -4.72 -72.95 52.38
C MET A 502 -5.94 -73.33 51.52
N ARG A 503 -6.52 -72.40 50.74
CA ARG A 503 -7.64 -72.70 49.82
C ARG A 503 -7.17 -73.39 48.55
N ARG A 504 -5.94 -73.13 48.10
CA ARG A 504 -5.30 -73.86 46.98
C ARG A 504 -5.14 -75.35 47.29
N ALA A 505 -4.79 -75.70 48.53
CA ALA A 505 -4.64 -77.09 48.96
C ALA A 505 -5.98 -77.85 49.05
N LEU A 506 -7.10 -77.15 49.30
CA LEU A 506 -8.44 -77.75 49.36
C LEU A 506 -9.05 -78.01 47.98
N GLN A 507 -8.72 -77.20 46.96
CA GLN A 507 -9.17 -77.44 45.58
C GLN A 507 -8.42 -78.61 44.89
N SER A 508 -7.24 -79.00 45.37
CA SER A 508 -6.47 -80.13 44.83
C SER A 508 -6.90 -81.51 45.34
N GLN A 509 -7.99 -81.61 46.11
CA GLN A 509 -8.54 -82.87 46.64
C GLN A 509 -9.97 -83.19 46.17
N GLN A 510 -10.42 -82.60 45.07
CA GLN A 510 -11.65 -83.01 44.37
C GLN A 510 -11.34 -83.61 43.01
#